data_AF-A0A7H4LT91-F1
#
_entry.id   AF-A0A7H4LT91-F1
#
_cell.length_a   1.000
_cell.length_b   1.000
_cell.length_c   1.000
_cell.angle_alpha   90.00
_cell.angle_beta   90.00
_cell.angle_gamma   90.00
#
_symmetry.space_group_name_H-M   'P 1'
#
loop_
_entity.id
_entity.type
_entity.pdbx_description
1 polymer ?
#
loop_
_entity_poly.entity_id
_entity_poly.type
_entity_poly.pdbx_seq_one_letter_code
_entity_poly.pdbx_strand_id
1 'polypeptide(L)'
;MLAEVGTPQQRREIMRNLEKNPPAVAMNTPYLRHHYIAALLQCGLRDEAIAQIKAYWGAMVDYGADTFWEIFDPAHPDFSPYGSKLINSYCHAWSCTPAWFIRQYGL
;
A
#
# COMPACT_ATOMS: atom_id res chain seq x y z
N MET A 1 -12.24 -1.89 -9.81
CA MET A 1 -11.14 -2.84 -9.57
C MET A 1 -11.57 -3.95 -8.65
N LEU A 2 -11.52 -3.74 -7.33
CA LEU A 2 -11.95 -4.71 -6.32
C LEU A 2 -13.44 -5.09 -6.43
N ALA A 3 -14.29 -4.10 -6.72
CA ALA A 3 -15.71 -4.32 -6.96
C ALA A 3 -16.05 -4.87 -8.36
N GLU A 4 -15.03 -5.25 -9.15
CA GLU A 4 -15.18 -5.89 -10.47
C GLU A 4 -15.96 -5.11 -11.53
N VAL A 5 -16.23 -3.83 -11.30
CA VAL A 5 -16.84 -2.92 -12.28
C VAL A 5 -15.93 -2.73 -13.50
N GLY A 6 -16.49 -2.86 -14.70
CA GLY A 6 -15.79 -2.74 -16.00
C GLY A 6 -15.19 -4.06 -16.49
N THR A 7 -14.66 -4.09 -17.73
CA THR A 7 -14.01 -5.29 -18.28
C THR A 7 -12.62 -5.53 -17.66
N PRO A 8 -12.08 -6.76 -17.69
CA PRO A 8 -10.72 -7.04 -17.20
C PRO A 8 -9.64 -6.16 -17.83
N GLN A 9 -9.77 -5.84 -19.13
CA GLN A 9 -8.87 -4.96 -19.86
C GLN A 9 -8.95 -3.52 -19.35
N GLN A 10 -10.16 -2.96 -19.25
CA GLN A 10 -10.38 -1.60 -18.71
C GLN A 10 -9.80 -1.47 -17.31
N ARG A 11 -10.03 -2.48 -16.48
CA ARG A 11 -9.50 -2.55 -15.12
C ARG A 11 -7.97 -2.48 -15.13
N ARG A 12 -7.30 -3.34 -15.89
CA ARG A 12 -5.84 -3.34 -15.99
C ARG A 12 -5.28 -2.01 -16.49
N GLU A 13 -5.92 -1.39 -17.47
CA GLU A 13 -5.54 -0.08 -18.01
C GLU A 13 -5.66 1.03 -16.97
N ILE A 14 -6.75 1.05 -16.20
CA ILE A 14 -6.95 2.01 -15.11
C ILE A 14 -5.85 1.89 -14.06
N MET A 15 -5.46 0.67 -13.67
CA MET A 15 -4.38 0.46 -12.69
C MET A 15 -3.04 0.98 -13.19
N ARG A 16 -2.70 0.71 -14.46
CA ARG A 16 -1.47 1.24 -15.07
C ARG A 16 -1.51 2.75 -15.24
N ASN A 17 -2.69 3.32 -15.51
CA ASN A 17 -2.86 4.76 -15.60
C ASN A 17 -2.66 5.43 -14.23
N LEU A 18 -3.14 4.82 -13.15
CA LEU A 18 -2.96 5.34 -11.79
C LEU A 18 -1.49 5.42 -11.39
N GLU A 19 -0.65 4.48 -11.85
CA GLU A 19 0.79 4.52 -11.62
C GLU A 19 1.48 5.63 -12.41
N LYS A 20 1.06 5.85 -13.67
CA LYS A 20 1.59 6.93 -14.52
C LYS A 20 1.12 8.31 -14.09
N ASN A 21 -0.07 8.39 -13.54
CA ASN A 21 -0.76 9.61 -13.15
C ASN A 21 -1.24 9.47 -11.69
N PRO A 22 -0.33 9.54 -10.71
CA PRO A 22 -0.68 9.39 -9.31
C PRO A 22 -1.64 10.52 -8.86
N PRO A 23 -2.59 10.22 -7.97
CA PRO A 23 -3.51 11.23 -7.45
C PRO A 23 -2.77 12.27 -6.61
N ALA A 24 -3.32 13.48 -6.52
CA ALA A 24 -2.77 14.55 -5.69
C ALA A 24 -2.72 14.19 -4.20
N VAL A 25 -3.65 13.34 -3.73
CA VAL A 25 -3.68 12.83 -2.37
C VAL A 25 -2.99 11.46 -2.32
N ALA A 26 -1.87 11.40 -1.60
CA ALA A 26 -1.06 10.19 -1.49
C ALA A 26 -1.69 9.10 -0.61
N MET A 27 -1.32 7.85 -0.89
CA MET A 27 -1.72 6.69 -0.08
C MET A 27 -0.76 6.51 1.11
N ASN A 28 -1.09 7.14 2.23
CA ASN A 28 -0.20 7.23 3.39
C ASN A 28 -0.48 6.17 4.48
N THR A 29 -1.51 5.34 4.32
CA THR A 29 -1.82 4.26 5.26
C THR A 29 -1.56 2.89 4.62
N PRO A 30 -0.98 1.94 5.36
CA PRO A 30 -0.90 0.53 4.95
C PRO A 30 -2.27 -0.06 4.62
N TYR A 31 -3.33 0.39 5.30
CA TYR A 31 -4.70 -0.05 5.04
C TYR A 31 -5.18 0.30 3.63
N LEU A 32 -4.97 1.54 3.16
CA LEU A 32 -5.30 1.89 1.77
C LEU A 32 -4.37 1.19 0.77
N ARG A 33 -3.09 1.04 1.13
CA ARG A 33 -2.11 0.31 0.31
C ARG A 33 -2.48 -1.16 0.13
N HIS A 34 -3.05 -1.81 1.16
CA HIS A 34 -3.60 -3.16 1.05
C HIS A 34 -4.57 -3.25 -0.13
N HIS A 35 -5.59 -2.38 -0.17
CA HIS A 35 -6.59 -2.41 -1.23
C HIS A 35 -6.00 -2.12 -2.62
N TYR A 36 -5.04 -1.19 -2.70
CA TYR A 36 -4.35 -0.91 -3.96
C TYR A 36 -3.56 -2.13 -4.47
N ILE A 37 -2.80 -2.80 -3.60
CA ILE A 37 -2.02 -3.99 -3.96
C ILE A 37 -2.93 -5.16 -4.30
N ALA A 38 -4.02 -5.36 -3.55
CA ALA A 38 -5.03 -6.37 -3.88
C ALA A 38 -5.64 -6.13 -5.27
N ALA A 39 -5.90 -4.86 -5.63
CA ALA A 39 -6.40 -4.49 -6.96
C ALA A 39 -5.38 -4.77 -8.07
N LEU A 40 -4.08 -4.54 -7.83
CA LEU A 40 -3.00 -4.89 -8.77
C LEU A 40 -2.99 -6.41 -9.02
N LEU A 41 -3.02 -7.21 -7.95
CA LEU A 41 -3.02 -8.66 -8.03
C LEU A 41 -4.26 -9.20 -8.78
N GLN A 42 -5.45 -8.68 -8.49
CA GLN A 42 -6.69 -9.06 -9.21
C GLN A 42 -6.63 -8.71 -10.70
N CYS A 43 -5.78 -7.77 -11.10
CA CYS A 43 -5.57 -7.40 -12.51
C CYS A 43 -4.44 -8.15 -13.19
N GLY A 44 -3.80 -9.09 -12.51
CA GLY A 44 -2.62 -9.80 -13.02
C GLY A 44 -1.41 -8.88 -13.20
N LEU A 45 -1.30 -7.84 -12.37
CA LEU A 45 -0.17 -6.91 -12.29
C LEU A 45 0.70 -7.26 -11.09
N ARG A 46 1.27 -8.48 -11.13
CA ARG A 46 1.96 -9.09 -9.99
C ARG A 46 3.27 -8.40 -9.66
N ASP A 47 4.06 -8.06 -10.68
CA ASP A 47 5.37 -7.44 -10.47
C ASP A 47 5.21 -6.03 -9.91
N GLU A 48 4.23 -5.28 -10.39
CA GLU A 48 3.84 -3.98 -9.86
C GLU A 48 3.39 -4.11 -8.39
N ALA A 49 2.60 -5.14 -8.04
CA ALA A 49 2.20 -5.40 -6.66
C ALA A 49 3.40 -5.67 -5.73
N ILE A 50 4.37 -6.49 -6.16
CA ILE A 50 5.59 -6.78 -5.39
C ILE A 50 6.43 -5.51 -5.23
N ALA A 51 6.57 -4.72 -6.29
CA ALA A 51 7.29 -3.45 -6.24
C ALA A 51 6.68 -2.49 -5.21
N GLN A 52 5.35 -2.40 -5.14
CA GLN A 52 4.66 -1.56 -4.16
C GLN A 52 4.85 -2.04 -2.72
N ILE A 53 4.85 -3.35 -2.48
CA ILE A 53 5.15 -3.90 -1.15
C ILE A 53 6.56 -3.52 -0.73
N LYS A 54 7.55 -3.78 -1.59
CA LYS A 54 8.96 -3.48 -1.31
C LYS A 54 9.19 -1.98 -1.11
N ALA A 55 8.60 -1.14 -1.95
CA ALA A 55 8.77 0.30 -1.85
C ALA A 55 8.24 0.86 -0.53
N TYR A 56 7.03 0.45 -0.11
CA TYR A 56 6.39 1.07 1.05
C TYR A 56 6.83 0.47 2.39
N TRP A 57 6.77 -0.87 2.52
CA TRP A 57 7.20 -1.53 3.75
C TRP A 57 8.73 -1.61 3.85
N GLY A 58 9.45 -1.68 2.73
CA GLY A 58 10.90 -1.54 2.74
C GLY A 58 11.33 -0.17 3.25
N ALA A 59 10.66 0.91 2.83
CA ALA A 59 10.93 2.24 3.37
C ALA A 59 10.65 2.35 4.88
N MET A 60 9.65 1.63 5.42
CA MET A 60 9.46 1.56 6.88
C MET A 60 10.67 0.89 7.56
N VAL A 61 11.15 -0.23 7.01
CA VAL A 61 12.32 -0.95 7.52
C VAL A 61 13.57 -0.07 7.45
N ASP A 62 13.80 0.62 6.33
CA ASP A 62 14.93 1.55 6.16
C ASP A 62 14.87 2.72 7.15
N TYR A 63 13.66 3.14 7.52
CA TYR A 63 13.44 4.17 8.55
C TYR A 63 13.59 3.62 9.98
N GLY A 64 13.83 2.32 10.16
CA GLY A 64 14.06 1.68 11.45
C GLY A 64 12.82 1.09 12.12
N ALA A 65 11.75 0.83 11.36
CA ALA A 65 10.59 0.11 11.87
C ALA A 65 10.95 -1.35 12.19
N ASP A 66 10.66 -1.79 13.41
CA ASP A 66 10.73 -3.19 13.85
C ASP A 66 9.34 -3.87 13.90
N THR A 67 8.30 -3.09 13.65
CA THR A 67 6.88 -3.44 13.72
C THR A 67 6.13 -2.69 12.60
N PHE A 68 4.87 -3.07 12.32
CA PHE A 68 4.10 -2.42 11.27
C PHE A 68 3.39 -1.17 11.79
N TRP A 69 3.70 -0.01 11.20
CA TRP A 69 3.16 1.28 11.66
C TRP A 69 1.76 1.55 11.12
N GLU A 70 0.91 2.23 11.87
CA GLU A 70 -0.45 2.58 11.47
C GLU A 70 -0.51 3.48 10.25
N ILE A 71 0.43 4.40 10.17
CA ILE A 71 0.54 5.42 9.14
C ILE A 71 2.01 5.72 8.89
N PHE A 72 2.37 5.90 7.62
CA PHE A 72 3.73 6.24 7.24
C PHE A 72 3.71 6.98 5.91
N ASP A 73 4.26 8.19 5.93
CA ASP A 73 4.59 8.96 4.73
C ASP A 73 6.11 9.14 4.70
N PRO A 74 6.84 8.41 3.83
CA PRO A 74 8.30 8.54 3.73
C PRO A 74 8.76 9.96 3.38
N ALA A 75 7.94 10.74 2.67
CA ALA A 75 8.25 12.13 2.32
C ALA A 75 7.97 13.10 3.47
N HIS A 76 7.07 12.73 4.39
CA HIS A 76 6.71 13.53 5.56
C HIS A 76 6.67 12.67 6.83
N PRO A 77 7.82 12.26 7.39
CA PRO A 77 7.86 11.30 8.50
C PRO A 77 7.17 11.77 9.80
N ASP A 78 6.95 13.08 9.94
CA ASP A 78 6.22 13.67 11.06
C ASP A 78 4.70 13.70 10.86
N PHE A 79 4.20 13.19 9.73
CA PHE A 79 2.78 13.20 9.41
C PHE A 79 1.96 12.45 10.46
N SER A 80 0.90 13.11 10.92
CA SER A 80 -0.09 12.52 11.80
C SER A 80 -1.46 13.13 11.52
N PRO A 81 -2.51 12.30 11.36
CA PRO A 81 -3.88 12.80 11.27
C PRO A 81 -4.40 13.26 12.65
N TYR A 82 -3.67 12.99 13.73
CA TYR A 82 -4.04 13.28 15.12
C TYR A 82 -3.39 14.56 15.66
N GLY A 83 -2.67 15.30 14.81
CA GLY A 83 -1.94 16.51 15.20
C GLY A 83 -0.59 16.27 15.89
N SER A 84 -0.25 15.01 16.19
CA SER A 84 1.07 14.64 16.72
C SER A 84 1.43 13.20 16.39
N LYS A 85 2.62 12.97 15.82
CA LYS A 85 3.13 11.63 15.52
C LYS A 85 3.27 10.73 16.76
N LEU A 86 3.39 11.32 17.95
CA LEU A 86 3.45 10.60 19.22
C LEU A 86 2.17 9.80 19.52
N ILE A 87 1.06 10.15 18.86
CA ILE A 87 -0.25 9.50 19.02
C ILE A 87 -0.42 8.37 18.00
N ASN A 88 0.36 8.35 16.91
CA ASN A 88 0.29 7.29 15.91
C ASN A 88 0.66 5.94 16.55
N SER A 89 -0.06 4.87 16.20
CA SER A 89 0.36 3.53 16.62
C SER A 89 1.52 3.04 15.75
N TYR A 90 2.61 2.67 16.40
CA TYR A 90 3.79 2.08 15.74
C TYR A 90 3.75 0.55 15.71
N CYS A 91 2.68 -0.09 16.21
CA CYS A 91 2.47 -1.52 16.06
C CYS A 91 0.98 -1.79 15.84
N HIS A 92 0.56 -1.67 14.58
CA HIS A 92 -0.83 -1.68 14.18
C HIS A 92 -1.16 -2.88 13.28
N ALA A 93 -2.12 -3.69 13.71
CA ALA A 93 -2.42 -4.98 13.08
C ALA A 93 -2.86 -4.85 11.62
N TRP A 94 -3.63 -3.82 11.25
CA TRP A 94 -4.07 -3.62 9.86
C TRP A 94 -2.92 -3.40 8.85
N SER A 95 -1.70 -3.18 9.35
CA SER A 95 -0.53 -2.82 8.56
C SER A 95 0.33 -4.02 8.21
N CYS A 96 0.05 -5.20 8.77
CA CYS A 96 0.80 -6.43 8.53
C CYS A 96 0.40 -7.19 7.26
N THR A 97 -0.34 -6.54 6.35
CA THR A 97 -0.88 -7.19 5.15
C THR A 97 0.15 -7.86 4.23
N PRO A 98 1.45 -7.46 4.14
CA PRO A 98 2.41 -8.22 3.35
C PRO A 98 2.47 -9.71 3.73
N ALA A 99 2.30 -10.05 5.01
CA ALA A 99 2.27 -11.43 5.47
C ALA A 99 1.11 -12.23 4.83
N TRP A 100 -0.05 -11.60 4.68
CA TRP A 100 -1.20 -12.21 4.02
C TRP A 100 -0.96 -12.37 2.51
N PHE A 101 -0.44 -11.34 1.84
CA PHE A 101 -0.16 -11.40 0.41
C PHE A 101 0.86 -12.49 0.06
N ILE A 102 1.97 -12.57 0.79
CA ILE A 102 2.99 -13.61 0.61
C ILE A 102 2.36 -14.99 0.75
N ARG A 103 1.53 -15.22 1.79
CA ARG A 103 0.91 -16.54 2.00
C ARG A 103 -0.16 -16.89 0.95
N GLN A 104 -1.01 -15.94 0.57
CA GLN A 104 -2.15 -16.23 -0.31
C GLN A 104 -1.80 -16.23 -1.80
N TYR A 105 -0.88 -15.38 -2.22
CA TYR A 105 -0.49 -15.25 -3.63
C TYR A 105 0.89 -15.83 -3.92
N GLY A 106 1.61 -16.32 -2.91
CA GLY A 106 2.97 -16.83 -3.05
C GLY A 106 3.93 -15.76 -3.56
N LEU A 107 3.76 -14.50 -3.13
CA LEU A 107 4.56 -13.35 -3.59
C LEU A 107 6.05 -13.52 -3.32
#